data_AF-A0A5J4QCV4-F1
#
_entry.id   AF-A0A5J4QCV4-F1
#
_cell.length_a   1.000
_cell.length_b   1.000
_cell.length_c   1.000
_cell.angle_alpha   90.00
_cell.angle_beta   90.00
_cell.angle_gamma   90.00
#
_symmetry.space_group_name_H-M   'P 1'
#
loop_
_entity.id
_entity.type
_entity.pdbx_description
1 polymer ?
#
loop_
_entity_poly.entity_id
_entity_poly.type
_entity_poly.pdbx_seq_one_letter_code
_entity_poly.pdbx_strand_id
1 'polypeptide(L)'
;MKSAITPEGIICEALRCKNALYEGAFPLHVFPTQLANIVRATNECLNFPVDYAALSLCFTISVCAGNLFATKVKEGWTERPILYVALIGRPGTNKSHPLSFALQPLFNYDNQMAVLHKTKWAEYEQAMSLTKKEREEQGMSGIPEEPVQKKFVVSDITPECLAFVHDGNKRGICLYADELASWFKNFNRYSKGSEEQFWLSVFSGKPIIFDRKGMKRSISVKHSFISVIGTIQKGILKELAKGDRNQNGFLDRILFVLPENLDKQYWNKKELDTHISLDWQKIAQKLIDREYSVDESGNPISKEIRFESTAMRLLMEWQHENTDLC
;
A
#
# COMPACT_ATOMS: atom_id res chain seq x y z
N MET A 1 6.55 34.25 -18.74
CA MET A 1 5.46 33.78 -17.88
C MET A 1 5.77 32.35 -17.49
N LYS A 2 6.15 32.11 -16.23
CA LYS A 2 6.32 30.73 -15.72
C LYS A 2 4.93 30.09 -15.72
N SER A 3 4.77 28.98 -16.42
CA SER A 3 3.51 28.24 -16.47
C SER A 3 3.20 27.74 -15.07
N ALA A 4 1.99 28.02 -14.56
CA ALA A 4 1.51 27.45 -13.32
C ALA A 4 1.68 25.91 -13.36
N ILE A 5 2.18 25.33 -12.28
CA ILE A 5 2.33 23.88 -12.13
C ILE A 5 0.91 23.31 -12.02
N THR A 6 0.34 22.84 -13.13
CA THR A 6 -0.95 22.12 -13.14
C THR A 6 -0.70 20.62 -13.18
N PRO A 7 -1.56 19.74 -12.64
CA PRO A 7 -1.40 18.29 -12.79
C PRO A 7 -1.40 17.80 -14.24
N GLU A 8 -2.19 18.40 -15.16
CA GLU A 8 -2.01 18.12 -16.60
C GLU A 8 -0.65 18.59 -17.08
N GLY A 9 -0.15 19.72 -16.57
CA GLY A 9 1.19 20.21 -16.80
C GLY A 9 2.23 19.25 -16.27
N ILE A 10 2.13 18.73 -15.05
CA ILE A 10 3.05 17.75 -14.44
C ILE A 10 2.99 16.42 -15.19
N ILE A 11 1.81 15.92 -15.55
CA ILE A 11 1.68 14.66 -16.27
C ILE A 11 2.15 14.83 -17.72
N CYS A 12 1.77 15.90 -18.40
CA CYS A 12 2.25 16.18 -19.76
C CYS A 12 3.74 16.50 -19.77
N GLU A 13 4.26 17.20 -18.77
CA GLU A 13 5.68 17.51 -18.60
C GLU A 13 6.46 16.27 -18.16
N ALA A 14 5.97 15.43 -17.26
CA ALA A 14 6.59 14.14 -16.93
C ALA A 14 6.63 13.22 -18.16
N LEU A 15 5.63 13.31 -19.04
CA LEU A 15 5.60 12.59 -20.30
C LEU A 15 6.44 13.26 -21.41
N ARG A 16 6.64 14.60 -21.38
CA ARG A 16 7.36 15.43 -22.37
C ARG A 16 8.84 15.59 -22.03
N CYS A 17 9.13 16.00 -20.80
CA CYS A 17 10.44 16.03 -20.11
C CYS A 17 10.86 14.66 -19.60
N LYS A 18 10.30 13.57 -20.13
CA LYS A 18 10.76 12.22 -19.82
C LYS A 18 12.29 12.09 -19.97
N ASN A 19 12.92 12.81 -20.90
CA ASN A 19 14.37 12.78 -21.05
C ASN A 19 15.12 13.89 -20.27
N ALA A 20 14.41 14.87 -19.69
CA ALA A 20 14.98 16.04 -19.02
C ALA A 20 14.80 16.04 -17.48
N LEU A 21 13.82 15.28 -16.96
CA LEU A 21 13.64 15.00 -15.53
C LEU A 21 14.52 13.83 -15.04
N TYR A 22 15.21 13.15 -15.96
CA TYR A 22 15.85 11.85 -15.77
C TYR A 22 17.34 11.88 -16.15
N GLU A 23 18.12 12.82 -15.62
CA GLU A 23 19.58 12.77 -15.83
C GLU A 23 20.30 11.66 -15.01
N GLY A 24 19.61 10.59 -14.59
CA GLY A 24 20.23 9.53 -13.79
C GLY A 24 19.48 8.20 -13.71
N ALA A 25 20.22 7.13 -13.45
CA ALA A 25 19.67 5.81 -13.17
C ALA A 25 18.94 5.80 -11.81
N PHE A 26 17.97 4.89 -11.64
CA PHE A 26 17.25 4.71 -10.38
C PHE A 26 18.24 4.55 -9.19
N PRO A 27 18.10 5.30 -8.09
CA PRO A 27 19.14 5.44 -7.08
C PRO A 27 19.19 4.24 -6.12
N LEU A 28 19.54 3.05 -6.60
CA LEU A 28 19.59 1.82 -5.78
C LEU A 28 20.54 1.90 -4.57
N HIS A 29 21.49 2.82 -4.57
CA HIS A 29 22.44 3.01 -3.48
C HIS A 29 21.79 3.54 -2.19
N VAL A 30 20.59 4.13 -2.25
CA VAL A 30 19.86 4.58 -1.06
C VAL A 30 19.19 3.42 -0.30
N PHE A 31 19.06 2.27 -0.95
CA PHE A 31 18.44 1.08 -0.36
C PHE A 31 19.48 0.32 0.48
N PRO A 32 19.04 -0.34 1.58
CA PRO A 32 19.85 -1.35 2.24
C PRO A 32 20.40 -2.37 1.23
N THR A 33 21.66 -2.78 1.39
CA THR A 33 22.38 -3.64 0.45
C THR A 33 21.61 -4.90 0.07
N GLN A 34 20.90 -5.51 1.03
CA GLN A 34 20.08 -6.70 0.79
C GLN A 34 18.96 -6.44 -0.22
N LEU A 35 18.24 -5.32 -0.07
CA LEU A 35 17.15 -4.95 -0.99
C LEU A 35 17.71 -4.56 -2.37
N ALA A 36 18.81 -3.80 -2.40
CA ALA A 36 19.47 -3.45 -3.65
C ALA A 36 19.94 -4.70 -4.43
N ASN A 37 20.44 -5.72 -3.74
CA ASN A 37 20.84 -6.99 -4.34
C ASN A 37 19.64 -7.76 -4.92
N ILE A 38 18.51 -7.81 -4.20
CA ILE A 38 17.27 -8.43 -4.70
C ILE A 38 16.80 -7.74 -5.99
N VAL A 39 16.81 -6.40 -6.02
CA VAL A 39 16.42 -5.64 -7.22
C VAL A 39 17.36 -5.92 -8.39
N ARG A 40 18.68 -5.92 -8.17
CA ARG A 40 19.65 -6.24 -9.24
C ARG A 40 19.48 -7.67 -9.75
N ALA A 41 19.36 -8.66 -8.86
CA ALA A 41 19.20 -10.06 -9.25
C ALA A 41 17.91 -10.31 -10.03
N THR A 42 16.79 -9.71 -9.61
CA THR A 42 15.51 -9.82 -10.33
C THR A 42 15.53 -9.09 -11.69
N ASN A 43 16.25 -7.97 -11.80
CA ASN A 43 16.49 -7.33 -13.09
C ASN A 43 17.33 -8.21 -14.01
N GLU A 44 18.46 -8.74 -13.53
CA GLU A 44 19.40 -9.52 -14.34
C GLU A 44 18.85 -10.86 -14.81
N CYS A 45 18.08 -11.56 -13.97
CA CYS A 45 17.55 -12.88 -14.28
C CYS A 45 16.15 -12.82 -14.89
N LEU A 46 15.25 -12.00 -14.32
CA LEU A 46 13.82 -11.99 -14.69
C LEU A 46 13.43 -10.80 -15.58
N ASN A 47 14.38 -9.94 -15.94
CA ASN A 47 14.14 -8.71 -16.71
C ASN A 47 13.08 -7.81 -16.05
N PHE A 48 13.03 -7.78 -14.72
CA PHE A 48 12.16 -6.86 -13.99
C PHE A 48 12.73 -5.44 -14.09
N PRO A 49 11.98 -4.43 -14.55
CA PRO A 49 12.45 -3.05 -14.51
C PRO A 49 12.82 -2.66 -13.07
N VAL A 50 14.01 -2.06 -12.90
CA VAL A 50 14.59 -1.73 -11.59
C VAL A 50 13.63 -0.89 -10.76
N ASP A 51 13.02 0.13 -11.37
CA ASP A 51 12.10 1.05 -10.71
C ASP A 51 10.84 0.33 -10.20
N TYR A 52 10.28 -0.58 -11.01
CA TYR A 52 9.10 -1.36 -10.61
C TYR A 52 9.43 -2.30 -9.46
N ALA A 53 10.54 -3.02 -9.54
CA ALA A 53 10.96 -3.91 -8.47
C ALA A 53 11.23 -3.12 -7.18
N ALA A 54 12.04 -2.06 -7.24
CA ALA A 54 12.40 -1.26 -6.07
C ALA A 54 11.18 -0.64 -5.39
N LEU A 55 10.28 0.00 -6.14
CA LEU A 55 9.08 0.63 -5.55
C LEU A 55 8.08 -0.41 -5.03
N SER A 56 7.94 -1.55 -5.69
CA SER A 56 7.06 -2.62 -5.18
C SER A 56 7.59 -3.22 -3.88
N LEU A 57 8.91 -3.40 -3.75
CA LEU A 57 9.53 -3.83 -2.48
C LEU A 57 9.36 -2.78 -1.38
N CYS A 58 9.58 -1.50 -1.68
CA CYS A 58 9.31 -0.39 -0.76
C CYS A 58 7.85 -0.36 -0.29
N PHE A 59 6.92 -0.56 -1.21
CA PHE A 59 5.50 -0.65 -0.91
C PHE A 59 5.20 -1.79 0.07
N THR A 60 5.69 -3.00 -0.20
CA THR A 60 5.50 -4.13 0.70
C THR A 60 6.09 -3.87 2.08
N ILE A 61 7.26 -3.24 2.17
CA ILE A 61 7.88 -2.87 3.46
C ILE A 61 7.01 -1.86 4.21
N SER A 62 6.46 -0.87 3.51
CA SER A 62 5.51 0.10 4.07
C SER A 62 4.29 -0.61 4.67
N VAL A 63 3.68 -1.55 3.93
CA VAL A 63 2.51 -2.32 4.41
C VAL A 63 2.85 -3.21 5.59
N CYS A 64 4.00 -3.88 5.56
CA CYS A 64 4.49 -4.65 6.70
C CYS A 64 4.73 -3.73 7.90
N ALA A 65 5.34 -2.56 7.72
CA ALA A 65 5.57 -1.60 8.79
C ALA A 65 4.24 -1.12 9.40
N GLY A 66 3.26 -0.75 8.57
CA GLY A 66 1.93 -0.34 9.00
C GLY A 66 1.95 0.76 10.07
N ASN A 67 0.98 0.70 10.97
CA ASN A 67 0.87 1.55 12.16
C ASN A 67 1.91 1.24 13.25
N LEU A 68 2.86 0.32 13.05
CA LEU A 68 3.87 0.00 14.05
C LEU A 68 4.92 1.12 14.18
N PHE A 69 5.08 1.92 13.12
CA PHE A 69 6.06 3.00 13.07
C PHE A 69 5.39 4.28 12.60
N ALA A 70 5.85 5.39 13.16
CA ALA A 70 5.53 6.72 12.67
C ALA A 70 6.82 7.53 12.63
N THR A 71 7.05 8.25 11.55
CA THR A 71 8.20 9.14 11.43
C THR A 71 7.88 10.47 12.07
N LYS A 72 8.69 10.90 13.03
CA LYS A 72 8.57 12.20 13.68
C LYS A 72 9.32 13.24 12.87
N VAL A 73 8.58 14.16 12.24
CA VAL A 73 9.16 15.28 11.49
C VAL A 73 9.57 16.39 12.45
N LYS A 74 8.66 16.76 13.36
CA LYS A 74 8.89 17.70 14.47
C LYS A 74 7.92 17.39 15.61
N GLU A 75 8.04 18.07 16.74
CA GLU A 75 7.09 17.93 17.85
C GLU A 75 5.65 18.24 17.38
N GLY A 76 4.71 17.35 17.71
CA GLY A 76 3.32 17.43 17.28
C GLY A 76 3.05 17.01 15.83
N TRP A 77 4.08 16.63 15.05
CA TRP A 77 3.92 16.19 13.66
C TRP A 77 4.59 14.83 13.43
N THR A 78 3.75 13.83 13.23
CA THR A 78 4.16 12.49 12.83
C THR A 78 3.51 12.10 11.51
N GLU A 79 4.27 11.38 10.69
CA GLU A 79 3.82 10.86 9.41
C GLU A 79 3.96 9.34 9.37
N ARG A 80 3.04 8.68 8.67
CA ARG A 80 3.08 7.23 8.46
C ARG A 80 3.58 6.94 7.05
N PRO A 81 4.27 5.82 6.82
CA PRO A 81 4.76 5.47 5.50
C PRO A 81 3.62 4.92 4.61
N ILE A 82 2.52 5.66 4.46
CA ILE A 82 1.39 5.28 3.59
C ILE A 82 1.77 5.65 2.15
N LEU A 83 1.69 4.69 1.23
CA LEU A 83 2.12 4.89 -0.15
C LEU A 83 0.98 4.59 -1.12
N TYR A 84 0.71 5.53 -2.05
CA TYR A 84 -0.09 5.26 -3.24
C TYR A 84 0.86 5.19 -4.43
N VAL A 85 0.96 4.03 -5.07
CA VAL A 85 1.95 3.75 -6.12
C VAL A 85 1.24 3.28 -7.39
N ALA A 86 1.58 3.90 -8.52
CA ALA A 86 1.05 3.56 -9.83
C ALA A 86 2.18 3.16 -10.78
N LEU A 87 2.26 1.88 -11.13
CA LEU A 87 3.26 1.36 -12.07
C LEU A 87 2.77 1.54 -13.52
N ILE A 88 3.39 2.47 -14.27
CA ILE A 88 2.91 2.89 -15.60
C ILE A 88 3.72 2.23 -16.72
N GLY A 89 3.06 1.39 -17.53
CA GLY A 89 3.71 0.82 -18.72
C GLY A 89 2.73 0.44 -19.83
N ARG A 90 3.25 0.16 -21.03
CA ARG A 90 2.45 -0.41 -22.13
C ARG A 90 2.04 -1.86 -21.81
N PRO A 91 0.96 -2.41 -22.40
CA PRO A 91 0.69 -3.84 -22.29
C PRO A 91 1.92 -4.67 -22.65
N GLY A 92 2.23 -5.69 -21.83
CA GLY A 92 3.40 -6.56 -22.03
C GLY A 92 4.76 -6.01 -21.58
N THR A 93 4.82 -4.91 -20.81
CA THR A 93 6.10 -4.35 -20.28
C THR A 93 6.48 -4.89 -18.89
N ASN A 94 6.11 -6.14 -18.58
CA ASN A 94 6.49 -6.83 -17.34
C ASN A 94 6.26 -6.03 -16.03
N LYS A 95 5.09 -5.38 -15.90
CA LYS A 95 4.76 -4.53 -14.75
C LYS A 95 4.09 -5.30 -13.60
N SER A 96 3.31 -6.34 -13.90
CA SER A 96 2.64 -7.13 -12.87
C SER A 96 3.58 -8.12 -12.16
N HIS A 97 4.58 -8.71 -12.85
CA HIS A 97 5.45 -9.72 -12.21
C HIS A 97 6.36 -9.16 -11.09
N PRO A 98 7.03 -7.99 -11.23
CA PRO A 98 7.77 -7.39 -10.12
C PRO A 98 6.86 -7.11 -8.91
N LEU A 99 5.62 -6.68 -9.17
CA LEU A 99 4.62 -6.42 -8.15
C LEU A 99 4.17 -7.71 -7.44
N SER A 100 3.88 -8.77 -8.20
CA SER A 100 3.55 -10.09 -7.63
C SER A 100 4.69 -10.65 -6.79
N PHE A 101 5.93 -10.56 -7.28
CA PHE A 101 7.13 -10.98 -6.53
C PHE A 101 7.25 -10.22 -5.21
N ALA A 102 7.09 -8.91 -5.24
CA ALA A 102 7.19 -8.07 -4.05
C ALA A 102 6.07 -8.34 -3.04
N LEU A 103 4.83 -8.58 -3.48
CA LEU A 103 3.69 -8.84 -2.59
C LEU A 103 3.60 -10.29 -2.11
N GLN A 104 4.40 -11.20 -2.66
CA GLN A 104 4.34 -12.63 -2.33
C GLN A 104 4.37 -12.95 -0.82
N PRO A 105 5.19 -12.28 0.02
CA PRO A 105 5.16 -12.52 1.46
C PRO A 105 3.81 -12.19 2.12
N LEU A 106 3.13 -11.14 1.65
CA LEU A 106 1.80 -10.78 2.13
C LEU A 106 0.75 -11.79 1.69
N PHE A 107 0.80 -12.23 0.42
CA PHE A 107 -0.10 -13.29 -0.06
C PHE A 107 0.10 -14.62 0.68
N ASN A 108 1.35 -14.98 0.97
CA ASN A 108 1.68 -16.17 1.76
C ASN A 108 1.06 -16.08 3.17
N TYR A 109 1.21 -14.92 3.84
CA TYR A 109 0.61 -14.68 5.16
C TYR A 109 -0.92 -14.74 5.10
N ASP A 110 -1.54 -14.02 4.16
CA ASP A 110 -3.00 -13.96 4.01
C ASP A 110 -3.59 -15.35 3.73
N ASN A 111 -2.93 -16.17 2.93
CA ASN A 111 -3.35 -17.56 2.66
C ASN A 111 -3.29 -18.42 3.93
N GLN A 112 -2.22 -18.32 4.72
CA GLN A 112 -2.10 -19.03 5.99
C GLN A 112 -3.20 -18.60 6.98
N MET A 113 -3.43 -17.28 7.11
CA MET A 113 -4.46 -16.75 7.99
C MET A 113 -5.87 -17.09 7.52
N ALA A 114 -6.11 -17.19 6.20
CA ALA A 114 -7.39 -17.63 5.66
C ALA A 114 -7.71 -19.09 6.03
N VAL A 115 -6.71 -19.98 6.00
CA VAL A 115 -6.88 -21.37 6.45
C VAL A 115 -7.21 -21.42 7.94
N LEU A 116 -6.47 -20.70 8.78
CA LEU A 116 -6.74 -20.63 10.22
C LEU A 116 -8.12 -20.04 10.52
N HIS A 117 -8.51 -19.00 9.79
CA HIS A 117 -9.81 -18.37 9.93
C HIS A 117 -10.94 -19.33 9.56
N LYS A 118 -10.79 -20.13 8.49
CA LYS A 118 -11.79 -21.12 8.09
C LYS A 118 -12.06 -22.14 9.20
N THR A 119 -11.00 -22.60 9.87
CA THR A 119 -11.14 -23.51 11.03
C THR A 119 -11.87 -22.84 12.18
N LYS A 120 -11.43 -21.64 12.59
CA LYS A 120 -12.07 -20.88 13.67
C LYS A 120 -13.53 -20.52 13.37
N TRP A 121 -13.84 -20.25 12.10
CA TRP A 121 -15.20 -19.96 11.66
C TRP A 121 -16.11 -21.17 11.82
N ALA A 122 -15.65 -22.37 11.44
CA ALA A 122 -16.42 -23.61 11.64
C ALA A 122 -16.65 -23.90 13.14
N GLU A 123 -15.65 -23.68 13.99
CA GLU A 123 -15.78 -23.80 15.45
C GLU A 123 -16.80 -22.79 16.01
N TYR A 124 -16.75 -21.54 15.53
CA TYR A 124 -17.71 -20.50 15.90
C TYR A 124 -19.15 -20.84 15.48
N GLU A 125 -19.35 -21.31 14.24
CA GLU A 125 -20.68 -21.73 13.75
C GLU A 125 -21.23 -22.91 14.54
N GLN A 126 -20.38 -23.90 14.85
CA GLN A 126 -20.77 -25.04 15.69
C GLN A 126 -21.18 -24.56 17.08
N ALA A 127 -20.36 -23.72 17.73
CA ALA A 127 -20.67 -23.21 19.06
C ALA A 127 -21.94 -22.34 19.07
N MET A 128 -22.20 -21.58 18.00
CA MET A 128 -23.42 -20.79 17.85
C MET A 128 -24.67 -21.64 17.62
N SER A 129 -24.53 -22.84 17.03
CA SER A 129 -25.64 -23.78 16.81
C SER A 129 -26.10 -24.48 18.11
N LEU A 130 -25.22 -24.59 19.10
CA LEU A 130 -25.53 -25.16 20.40
C LEU A 130 -26.42 -24.22 21.22
N THR A 131 -27.32 -24.81 22.01
CA THR A 131 -28.08 -24.09 23.03
C THR A 131 -27.16 -23.61 24.15
N LYS A 132 -27.61 -22.62 24.93
CA LYS A 132 -26.85 -22.11 26.07
C LYS A 132 -26.43 -23.21 27.05
N LYS A 133 -27.33 -24.18 27.30
CA LYS A 133 -27.09 -25.30 28.21
C LYS A 133 -26.03 -26.27 27.68
N GLU A 134 -26.09 -26.62 26.39
CA GLU A 134 -25.09 -27.49 25.76
C GLU A 134 -23.69 -26.84 25.72
N ARG A 135 -23.62 -25.51 25.56
CA ARG A 135 -22.36 -24.77 25.67
C ARG A 135 -21.77 -24.85 27.08
N GLU A 136 -22.60 -24.62 28.10
CA GLU A 136 -22.18 -24.73 29.50
C GLU A 136 -21.71 -26.15 29.85
N GLU A 137 -22.38 -27.19 29.36
CA GLU A 137 -22.00 -28.60 29.54
C GLU A 137 -20.67 -28.94 28.85
N GLN A 138 -20.36 -28.29 27.72
CA GLN A 138 -19.07 -28.43 27.01
C GLN A 138 -17.97 -27.51 27.58
N GLY A 139 -18.22 -26.81 28.69
CA GLY A 139 -17.26 -25.89 29.30
C GLY A 139 -17.03 -24.60 28.51
N MET A 140 -17.88 -24.29 27.53
CA MET A 140 -17.84 -23.05 26.76
C MET A 140 -18.58 -21.95 27.53
N SER A 141 -17.84 -21.01 28.11
CA SER A 141 -18.43 -19.87 28.82
C SER A 141 -18.77 -18.73 27.87
N GLY A 142 -20.03 -18.29 27.88
CA GLY A 142 -20.47 -17.06 27.20
C GLY A 142 -20.91 -17.25 25.74
N ILE A 143 -21.06 -16.13 25.03
CA ILE A 143 -21.38 -16.11 23.61
C ILE A 143 -20.06 -16.24 22.84
N PRO A 144 -19.94 -17.21 21.91
CA PRO A 144 -18.74 -17.34 21.06
C PRO A 144 -18.39 -16.01 20.39
N GLU A 145 -17.11 -15.66 20.36
CA GLU A 145 -16.65 -14.46 19.66
C GLU A 145 -16.51 -14.73 18.16
N GLU A 146 -17.04 -13.82 17.34
CA GLU A 146 -16.92 -13.90 15.88
C GLU A 146 -15.44 -13.76 15.47
N PRO A 147 -14.84 -14.77 14.82
CA PRO A 147 -13.43 -14.73 14.48
C PRO A 147 -13.17 -13.67 13.39
N VAL A 148 -12.06 -12.95 13.53
CA VAL A 148 -11.65 -11.92 12.57
C VAL A 148 -10.59 -12.48 11.64
N GLN A 149 -10.83 -12.40 10.33
CA GLN A 149 -9.82 -12.76 9.34
C GLN A 149 -8.67 -11.76 9.33
N LYS A 150 -7.49 -12.22 9.76
CA LYS A 150 -6.25 -11.44 9.68
C LYS A 150 -5.71 -11.47 8.27
N LYS A 151 -5.39 -10.30 7.72
CA LYS A 151 -4.86 -10.15 6.36
C LYS A 151 -4.29 -8.76 6.11
N PHE A 152 -3.46 -8.63 5.09
CA PHE A 152 -2.93 -7.36 4.59
C PHE A 152 -3.58 -6.94 3.27
N VAL A 153 -3.83 -7.88 2.34
CA VAL A 153 -4.16 -7.51 0.95
C VAL A 153 -5.65 -7.58 0.69
N VAL A 154 -6.21 -6.47 0.23
CA VAL A 154 -7.58 -6.42 -0.32
C VAL A 154 -7.53 -6.07 -1.79
N SER A 155 -8.54 -6.54 -2.53
CA SER A 155 -8.74 -6.27 -3.96
C SER A 155 -10.23 -6.12 -4.21
N ASP A 156 -10.61 -5.20 -5.08
CA ASP A 156 -12.01 -4.92 -5.47
C ASP A 156 -12.98 -4.84 -4.27
N ILE A 157 -12.93 -3.70 -3.56
CA ILE A 157 -13.64 -3.53 -2.29
C ILE A 157 -14.25 -2.13 -2.19
N THR A 158 -15.45 -2.03 -1.60
CA THR A 158 -16.08 -0.74 -1.30
C THR A 158 -15.42 -0.06 -0.11
N PRO A 159 -15.51 1.28 0.04
CA PRO A 159 -14.95 2.00 1.20
C PRO A 159 -15.45 1.48 2.55
N GLU A 160 -16.71 1.05 2.64
CA GLU A 160 -17.29 0.52 3.88
C GLU A 160 -16.71 -0.85 4.24
N CYS A 161 -16.62 -1.76 3.27
CA CYS A 161 -16.00 -3.06 3.47
C CYS A 161 -14.50 -2.90 3.78
N LEU A 162 -13.83 -1.93 3.14
CA LEU A 162 -12.44 -1.60 3.40
C LEU A 162 -12.23 -1.14 4.84
N ALA A 163 -13.09 -0.24 5.34
CA ALA A 163 -13.04 0.21 6.72
C ALA A 163 -13.33 -0.92 7.72
N PHE A 164 -14.27 -1.83 7.39
CA PHE A 164 -14.57 -3.00 8.22
C PHE A 164 -13.38 -3.95 8.32
N VAL A 165 -12.75 -4.28 7.19
CA VAL A 165 -11.54 -5.12 7.16
C VAL A 165 -10.41 -4.44 7.94
N HIS A 166 -10.27 -3.12 7.82
CA HIS A 166 -9.23 -2.38 8.52
C HIS A 166 -9.45 -2.31 10.04
N ASP A 167 -10.70 -2.21 10.52
CA ASP A 167 -11.03 -2.32 11.94
C ASP A 167 -10.64 -3.70 12.52
N GLY A 168 -10.79 -4.76 11.73
CA GLY A 168 -10.26 -6.09 12.07
C GLY A 168 -8.72 -6.20 11.97
N ASN A 169 -8.09 -5.33 11.20
CA ASN A 169 -6.66 -5.35 10.85
C ASN A 169 -6.01 -3.98 11.14
N LYS A 170 -6.03 -3.58 12.42
CA LYS A 170 -5.60 -2.25 12.91
C LYS A 170 -4.14 -1.89 12.63
N ARG A 171 -3.30 -2.89 12.33
CA ARG A 171 -1.93 -2.67 11.87
C ARG A 171 -1.88 -1.94 10.53
N GLY A 172 -2.82 -2.20 9.63
CA GLY A 172 -2.81 -1.66 8.29
C GLY A 172 -3.08 -2.73 7.24
N ILE A 173 -3.59 -2.28 6.11
CA ILE A 173 -3.90 -3.10 4.94
C ILE A 173 -3.43 -2.38 3.67
N CYS A 174 -3.48 -3.07 2.54
CA CYS A 174 -3.24 -2.47 1.25
C CYS A 174 -4.26 -2.89 0.21
N LEU A 175 -4.62 -1.95 -0.66
CA LEU A 175 -5.37 -2.22 -1.87
C LEU A 175 -4.40 -2.60 -2.99
N TYR A 176 -4.51 -3.84 -3.45
CA TYR A 176 -3.87 -4.32 -4.67
C TYR A 176 -4.86 -4.27 -5.83
N ALA A 177 -4.52 -3.52 -6.87
CA ALA A 177 -5.35 -3.39 -8.08
C ALA A 177 -4.53 -3.73 -9.33
N ASP A 178 -4.81 -4.88 -9.96
CA ASP A 178 -4.13 -5.32 -11.19
C ASP A 178 -4.42 -4.38 -12.39
N GLU A 179 -5.42 -3.51 -12.26
CA GLU A 179 -5.61 -2.35 -13.12
C GLU A 179 -6.15 -1.18 -12.30
N LEU A 180 -5.25 -0.29 -11.89
CA LEU A 180 -5.57 0.86 -11.03
C LEU A 180 -6.62 1.79 -11.67
N ALA A 181 -6.73 1.77 -13.01
CA ALA A 181 -7.75 2.49 -13.75
C ALA A 181 -9.18 2.24 -13.25
N SER A 182 -9.50 0.99 -12.93
CA SER A 182 -10.83 0.61 -12.45
C SER A 182 -11.10 1.19 -11.07
N TRP A 183 -10.09 1.24 -10.20
CA TRP A 183 -10.16 1.93 -8.92
C TRP A 183 -10.44 3.43 -9.09
N PHE A 184 -9.71 4.11 -9.99
CA PHE A 184 -9.99 5.53 -10.29
C PHE A 184 -11.34 5.77 -10.97
N LYS A 185 -11.82 4.84 -11.80
CA LYS A 185 -13.13 4.95 -12.46
C LYS A 185 -14.28 4.76 -11.48
N ASN A 186 -14.06 4.05 -10.38
CA ASN A 186 -15.04 3.89 -9.32
C ASN A 186 -15.27 5.20 -8.55
N PHE A 187 -14.28 6.09 -8.49
CA PHE A 187 -14.48 7.43 -7.93
C PHE A 187 -15.59 8.15 -8.70
N ASN A 188 -16.68 8.49 -7.99
CA ASN A 188 -17.92 9.09 -8.50
C ASN A 188 -19.01 8.12 -9.00
N ARG A 189 -18.84 6.80 -8.87
CA ARG A 189 -19.87 5.83 -9.27
C ARG A 189 -21.09 5.83 -8.33
N TYR A 190 -20.88 6.10 -7.05
CA TYR A 190 -21.94 6.02 -6.03
C TYR A 190 -22.35 7.38 -5.44
N SER A 191 -21.46 8.36 -5.40
CA SER A 191 -21.78 9.78 -5.14
C SER A 191 -20.62 10.67 -5.60
N LYS A 192 -20.91 11.81 -6.23
CA LYS A 192 -19.87 12.72 -6.71
C LYS A 192 -19.02 13.23 -5.53
N GLY A 193 -17.72 12.95 -5.54
CA GLY A 193 -16.69 13.52 -4.66
C GLY A 193 -16.46 12.83 -3.30
N SER A 194 -17.35 11.96 -2.83
CA SER A 194 -17.23 11.37 -1.48
C SER A 194 -16.09 10.35 -1.36
N GLU A 195 -15.88 9.53 -2.40
CA GLU A 195 -14.83 8.51 -2.40
C GLU A 195 -13.44 9.14 -2.50
N GLU A 196 -13.27 10.17 -3.32
CA GLU A 196 -11.99 10.88 -3.43
C GLU A 196 -11.60 11.51 -2.09
N GLN A 197 -12.56 12.16 -1.40
CA GLN A 197 -12.34 12.69 -0.05
C GLN A 197 -11.99 11.60 0.96
N PHE A 198 -12.63 10.43 0.89
CA PHE A 198 -12.28 9.28 1.71
C PHE A 198 -10.81 8.87 1.48
N TRP A 199 -10.39 8.70 0.23
CA TRP A 199 -9.01 8.28 -0.08
C TRP A 199 -7.97 9.36 0.26
N LEU A 200 -8.30 10.65 0.14
CA LEU A 200 -7.47 11.77 0.63
C LEU A 200 -7.31 11.72 2.16
N SER A 201 -8.40 11.41 2.87
CA SER A 201 -8.42 11.33 4.33
C SER A 201 -7.54 10.17 4.82
N VAL A 202 -7.69 8.98 4.25
CA VAL A 202 -6.93 7.79 4.68
C VAL A 202 -5.47 7.83 4.23
N PHE A 203 -5.14 8.53 3.14
CA PHE A 203 -3.74 8.82 2.80
C PHE A 203 -3.05 9.61 3.91
N SER A 204 -3.78 10.55 4.52
CA SER A 204 -3.28 11.39 5.62
C SER A 204 -3.34 10.67 6.98
N GLY A 205 -3.66 9.39 7.02
CA GLY A 205 -3.77 8.59 8.23
C GLY A 205 -4.88 9.00 9.19
N LYS A 206 -5.88 9.77 8.72
CA LYS A 206 -6.98 10.26 9.56
C LYS A 206 -7.88 9.13 10.06
N PRO A 207 -8.59 9.31 11.19
CA PRO A 207 -9.51 8.30 11.68
C PRO A 207 -10.61 7.96 10.66
N ILE A 208 -11.03 6.71 10.63
CA ILE A 208 -12.23 6.26 9.90
C ILE A 208 -13.31 5.96 10.93
N ILE A 209 -14.45 6.62 10.80
CA ILE A 209 -15.61 6.41 11.67
C ILE A 209 -16.82 6.20 10.77
N PHE A 210 -17.45 5.03 10.88
CA PHE A 210 -18.72 4.76 10.21
C PHE A 210 -19.78 4.32 11.21
N ASP A 211 -20.75 5.20 11.40
CA ASP A 211 -21.97 4.97 12.17
C ASP A 211 -23.17 4.92 11.21
N ARG A 212 -23.48 3.74 10.69
CA ARG A 212 -24.64 3.56 9.79
C ARG A 212 -25.72 2.72 10.45
N LYS A 213 -26.96 3.17 10.30
CA LYS A 213 -28.16 2.43 10.70
C LYS A 213 -28.19 1.08 9.98
N GLY A 214 -28.31 -0.02 10.73
CA GLY A 214 -28.34 -1.38 10.20
C GLY A 214 -26.99 -2.13 10.22
N MET A 215 -25.89 -1.47 10.61
CA MET A 215 -24.64 -2.18 10.90
C MET A 215 -24.69 -2.87 12.26
N LYS A 216 -24.15 -4.08 12.34
CA LYS A 216 -24.06 -4.84 13.61
C LYS A 216 -23.27 -4.08 14.69
N ARG A 217 -22.25 -3.32 14.30
CA ARG A 217 -21.42 -2.48 15.18
C ARG A 217 -20.89 -1.25 14.44
N SER A 218 -20.57 -0.21 15.20
CA SER A 218 -19.81 0.94 14.70
C SER A 218 -18.40 0.52 14.27
N ILE A 219 -17.89 1.12 13.18
CA ILE A 219 -16.51 0.96 12.76
C ILE A 219 -15.72 2.18 13.25
N SER A 220 -14.62 1.93 13.96
CA SER A 220 -13.72 2.99 14.41
C SER A 220 -12.26 2.57 14.24
N VAL A 221 -11.58 3.22 13.30
CA VAL A 221 -10.14 3.07 13.10
C VAL A 221 -9.47 4.39 13.48
N LYS A 222 -8.66 4.38 14.55
CA LYS A 222 -7.99 5.58 15.07
C LYS A 222 -6.93 6.14 14.12
N HIS A 223 -6.13 5.27 13.53
CA HIS A 223 -5.08 5.62 12.58
C HIS A 223 -5.25 4.79 11.32
N SER A 224 -5.76 5.40 10.26
CA SER A 224 -5.89 4.67 9.00
C SER A 224 -4.50 4.40 8.42
N PHE A 225 -4.26 3.15 8.05
CA PHE A 225 -3.10 2.74 7.28
C PHE A 225 -3.59 1.88 6.14
N ILE A 226 -3.82 2.54 5.00
CA ILE A 226 -4.28 1.90 3.78
C ILE A 226 -3.37 2.38 2.67
N SER A 227 -2.45 1.53 2.23
CA SER A 227 -1.60 1.84 1.06
C SER A 227 -2.23 1.27 -0.21
N VAL A 228 -1.95 1.88 -1.36
CA VAL A 228 -2.53 1.47 -2.64
C VAL A 228 -1.41 1.21 -3.64
N ILE A 229 -1.43 0.05 -4.30
CA ILE A 229 -0.53 -0.22 -5.42
C ILE A 229 -1.28 -0.87 -6.56
N GLY A 230 -0.95 -0.46 -7.76
CA GLY A 230 -1.49 -1.09 -8.95
C GLY A 230 -0.76 -0.74 -10.21
N THR A 231 -1.11 -1.44 -11.28
CA THR A 231 -0.59 -1.16 -12.61
C THR A 231 -1.54 -0.26 -13.38
N ILE A 232 -1.00 0.60 -14.22
CA ILE A 232 -1.78 1.49 -15.09
C ILE A 232 -1.18 1.53 -16.50
N GLN A 233 -2.07 1.64 -17.49
CA GLN A 233 -1.65 1.86 -18.86
C GLN A 233 -1.46 3.35 -19.14
N LYS A 234 -0.43 3.71 -19.91
CA LYS A 234 -0.11 5.12 -20.23
C LYS A 234 -1.29 5.90 -20.83
N GLY A 235 -2.17 5.25 -21.60
CA GLY A 235 -3.34 5.90 -22.19
C GLY A 235 -4.35 6.39 -21.15
N ILE A 236 -4.47 5.68 -20.03
CA ILE A 236 -5.44 5.95 -18.97
C ILE A 236 -5.03 7.17 -18.13
N LEU A 237 -3.72 7.46 -18.00
CA LEU A 237 -3.24 8.65 -17.30
C LEU A 237 -3.85 9.95 -17.84
N LYS A 238 -4.05 10.03 -19.16
CA LYS A 238 -4.69 11.20 -19.79
C LYS A 238 -6.17 11.34 -19.40
N GLU A 239 -6.84 10.24 -19.06
CA GLU A 239 -8.22 10.28 -18.57
C GLU A 239 -8.25 10.66 -17.09
N LEU A 240 -7.29 10.19 -16.30
CA LEU A 240 -7.17 10.55 -14.88
C LEU A 240 -6.87 12.03 -14.66
N ALA A 241 -6.10 12.61 -15.56
CA ALA A 241 -5.79 14.03 -15.57
C ALA A 241 -6.95 14.90 -16.11
N LYS A 242 -8.10 14.34 -16.49
CA LYS A 242 -9.26 15.13 -16.95
C LYS A 242 -10.30 15.26 -15.82
N GLY A 243 -10.80 16.47 -15.59
CA GLY A 243 -11.89 16.78 -14.65
C GLY A 243 -11.43 17.46 -13.36
N ASP A 244 -12.34 17.62 -12.39
CA ASP A 244 -12.11 18.35 -11.13
C ASP A 244 -11.12 17.66 -10.17
N ARG A 245 -10.68 16.43 -10.48
CA ARG A 245 -9.68 15.66 -9.71
C ARG A 245 -8.32 16.36 -9.61
N ASN A 246 -8.05 17.26 -10.55
CA ASN A 246 -6.84 18.08 -10.54
C ASN A 246 -6.91 19.21 -9.51
N GLN A 247 -8.12 19.59 -9.06
CA GLN A 247 -8.30 20.70 -8.13
C GLN A 247 -8.27 20.26 -6.66
N ASN A 248 -8.43 18.97 -6.37
CA ASN A 248 -8.51 18.46 -4.99
C ASN A 248 -7.20 17.82 -4.47
N GLY A 249 -6.14 17.83 -5.28
CA GLY A 249 -4.80 17.34 -4.93
C GLY A 249 -4.66 15.82 -4.86
N PHE A 250 -5.65 15.04 -5.30
CA PHE A 250 -5.56 13.58 -5.22
C PHE A 250 -4.35 12.99 -5.97
N LEU A 251 -4.10 13.48 -7.18
CA LEU A 251 -2.98 13.03 -8.00
C LEU A 251 -1.62 13.32 -7.37
N ASP A 252 -1.51 14.37 -6.56
CA ASP A 252 -0.27 14.77 -5.87
C ASP A 252 0.18 13.72 -4.83
N ARG A 253 -0.73 12.82 -4.43
CA ARG A 253 -0.46 11.76 -3.44
C ARG A 253 0.03 10.47 -4.08
N ILE A 254 0.02 10.40 -5.41
CA ILE A 254 0.36 9.18 -6.15
C ILE A 254 1.79 9.25 -6.64
N LEU A 255 2.59 8.27 -6.23
CA LEU A 255 3.92 8.02 -6.76
C LEU A 255 3.79 7.26 -8.09
N PHE A 256 3.93 8.01 -9.18
CA PHE A 256 3.94 7.47 -10.53
C PHE A 256 5.32 6.90 -10.88
N VAL A 257 5.36 5.62 -11.23
CA VAL A 257 6.61 4.94 -11.64
C VAL A 257 6.57 4.73 -13.15
N LEU A 258 7.44 5.43 -13.88
CA LEU A 258 7.49 5.40 -15.34
C LEU A 258 8.94 5.18 -15.83
N PRO A 259 9.40 3.92 -15.92
CA PRO A 259 10.75 3.63 -16.41
C PRO A 259 10.96 4.13 -17.84
N GLU A 260 12.18 4.57 -18.13
CA GLU A 260 12.51 5.12 -19.44
C GLU A 260 12.51 4.07 -20.55
N ASN A 261 13.16 2.94 -20.29
CA ASN A 261 13.39 1.90 -21.29
C ASN A 261 12.63 0.63 -20.92
N LEU A 262 11.38 0.55 -21.38
CA LEU A 262 10.54 -0.64 -21.29
C LEU A 262 10.60 -1.48 -22.57
N ASP A 263 11.78 -1.51 -23.19
CA ASP A 263 11.99 -2.34 -24.38
C ASP A 263 11.81 -3.81 -24.02
N LYS A 264 11.14 -4.54 -24.91
CA LYS A 264 10.94 -5.97 -24.72
C LYS A 264 12.29 -6.66 -24.88
N GLN A 265 12.86 -7.07 -23.76
CA GLN A 265 14.08 -7.86 -23.76
C GLN A 265 13.80 -9.26 -24.28
N TYR A 266 14.78 -9.84 -24.97
CA TYR A 266 14.75 -11.27 -25.29
C TYR A 266 14.76 -12.09 -24.01
N TRP A 267 14.17 -13.29 -24.10
CA TRP A 267 14.23 -14.23 -23.00
C TRP A 267 15.67 -14.64 -22.78
N ASN A 268 16.11 -14.62 -21.54
CA ASN A 268 17.41 -15.13 -21.15
C ASN A 268 17.22 -16.50 -20.46
N LYS A 269 18.29 -17.28 -20.35
CA LYS A 269 18.28 -18.60 -19.67
C LYS A 269 18.75 -18.52 -18.20
N LYS A 270 18.93 -17.32 -17.66
CA LYS A 270 19.39 -17.15 -16.28
C LYS A 270 18.24 -17.51 -15.35
N GLU A 271 18.56 -18.28 -14.33
CA GLU A 271 17.62 -18.59 -13.27
C GLU A 271 17.87 -17.66 -12.08
N LEU A 272 16.79 -17.24 -11.42
CA LEU A 272 16.93 -16.52 -10.18
C LEU A 272 17.30 -17.52 -9.09
N ASP A 273 18.44 -17.29 -8.44
CA ASP A 273 18.84 -18.15 -7.32
C ASP A 273 17.77 -18.11 -6.21
N THR A 274 17.38 -19.29 -5.75
CA THR A 274 16.39 -19.50 -4.70
C THR A 274 16.64 -18.67 -3.44
N HIS A 275 17.89 -18.38 -3.08
CA HIS A 275 18.18 -17.58 -1.89
C HIS A 275 17.65 -16.14 -2.00
N ILE A 276 17.53 -15.56 -3.20
CA ILE A 276 17.02 -14.20 -3.39
C ILE A 276 15.56 -14.11 -2.95
N SER A 277 14.73 -15.05 -3.39
CA SER A 277 13.32 -15.13 -2.98
C SER A 277 13.17 -15.43 -1.49
N LEU A 278 14.03 -16.30 -0.95
CA LEU A 278 14.05 -16.60 0.49
C LEU A 278 14.47 -15.40 1.34
N ASP A 279 15.46 -14.63 0.89
CA ASP A 279 15.93 -13.45 1.61
C ASP A 279 14.88 -12.34 1.58
N TRP A 280 14.18 -12.16 0.45
CA TRP A 280 13.02 -11.27 0.41
C TRP A 280 11.93 -11.70 1.39
N GLN A 281 11.55 -12.99 1.37
CA GLN A 281 10.57 -13.53 2.32
C GLN A 281 11.01 -13.33 3.77
N LYS A 282 12.28 -13.58 4.11
CA LYS A 282 12.80 -13.38 5.48
C LYS A 282 12.73 -11.92 5.91
N ILE A 283 13.05 -10.97 5.03
CA ILE A 283 12.98 -9.53 5.35
C ILE A 283 11.54 -9.12 5.66
N ALA A 284 10.60 -9.47 4.78
CA ALA A 284 9.19 -9.15 4.98
C ALA A 284 8.62 -9.87 6.23
N GLN A 285 8.95 -11.15 6.42
CA GLN A 285 8.48 -11.95 7.55
C GLN A 285 8.95 -11.38 8.89
N LYS A 286 10.20 -10.90 8.98
CA LYS A 286 10.70 -10.22 10.20
C LYS A 286 9.87 -9.00 10.57
N LEU A 287 9.34 -8.27 9.58
CA LEU A 287 8.42 -7.17 9.85
C LEU A 287 7.07 -7.72 10.24
N ILE A 288 6.48 -8.65 9.47
CA ILE A 288 5.17 -9.26 9.74
C ILE A 288 5.09 -9.86 11.16
N ASP A 289 6.11 -10.57 11.61
CA ASP A 289 6.13 -11.23 12.93
C ASP A 289 6.55 -10.30 14.07
N ARG A 290 6.81 -9.03 13.78
CA ARG A 290 7.26 -8.08 14.79
C ARG A 290 6.15 -7.87 15.82
N GLU A 291 6.47 -8.18 17.08
CA GLU A 291 5.60 -7.89 18.21
C GLU A 291 5.43 -6.38 18.43
N TYR A 292 4.25 -5.99 18.91
CA TYR A 292 3.91 -4.61 19.22
C TYR A 292 2.89 -4.53 20.35
N SER A 293 2.98 -3.46 21.13
CA SER A 293 1.98 -3.13 22.15
C SER A 293 0.75 -2.47 21.53
N VAL A 294 -0.40 -2.66 22.16
CA VAL A 294 -1.66 -2.02 21.78
C VAL A 294 -2.19 -1.14 22.91
N ASP A 295 -2.97 -0.12 22.55
CA ASP A 295 -3.73 0.67 23.51
C ASP A 295 -4.98 -0.08 24.01
N GLU A 296 -5.72 0.52 24.96
CA GLU A 296 -6.95 -0.06 25.54
C GLU A 296 -8.01 -0.40 24.50
N SER A 297 -7.97 0.26 23.33
CA SER A 297 -8.88 0.01 22.21
C SER A 297 -8.31 -0.98 21.19
N GLY A 298 -7.17 -1.61 21.48
CA GLY A 298 -6.51 -2.59 20.62
C GLY A 298 -5.79 -1.98 19.41
N ASN A 299 -5.56 -0.66 19.37
CA ASN A 299 -4.78 -0.04 18.29
C ASN A 299 -3.28 -0.17 18.57
N PRO A 300 -2.43 -0.43 17.55
CA PRO A 300 -0.99 -0.44 17.74
C PRO A 300 -0.47 0.90 18.29
N ILE A 301 0.39 0.83 19.29
CA ILE A 301 1.14 1.99 19.78
C ILE A 301 2.37 2.14 18.88
N SER A 302 2.36 3.15 18.01
CA SER A 302 3.43 3.38 17.05
C SER A 302 4.75 3.75 17.74
N LYS A 303 5.85 3.14 17.30
CA LYS A 303 7.20 3.59 17.65
C LYS A 303 7.57 4.80 16.78
N GLU A 304 7.88 5.92 17.42
CA GLU A 304 8.38 7.11 16.72
C GLU A 304 9.83 6.90 16.25
N ILE A 305 10.07 7.13 14.96
CA ILE A 305 11.39 7.11 14.33
C ILE A 305 11.73 8.53 13.89
N ARG A 306 12.95 8.99 14.16
CA ARG A 306 13.44 10.29 13.67
C ARG A 306 14.23 10.10 12.38
N PHE A 307 14.17 11.10 11.50
CA PHE A 307 15.08 11.16 10.37
C PHE A 307 16.53 11.28 10.87
N GLU A 308 17.44 10.61 10.17
CA GLU A 308 18.86 10.95 10.28
C GLU A 308 19.09 12.40 9.83
N SER A 309 20.11 13.05 10.40
CA SER A 309 20.41 14.46 10.08
C SER A 309 20.58 14.71 8.58
N THR A 310 21.24 13.79 7.87
CA THR A 310 21.44 13.87 6.42
C THR A 310 20.11 13.73 5.66
N ALA A 311 19.25 12.80 6.07
CA ALA A 311 17.94 12.59 5.42
C ALA A 311 17.02 13.80 5.63
N MET A 312 17.00 14.38 6.84
CA MET A 312 16.23 15.60 7.12
C MET A 312 16.72 16.78 6.28
N ARG A 313 18.05 16.95 6.16
CA ARG A 313 18.63 18.02 5.34
C ARG A 313 18.19 17.90 3.88
N LEU A 314 18.30 16.72 3.27
CA LEU A 314 17.87 16.47 1.89
C LEU A 314 16.37 16.73 1.69
N LEU A 315 15.54 16.34 2.66
CA LEU A 315 14.09 16.62 2.62
C LEU A 315 13.80 18.12 2.65
N MET A 316 14.51 18.88 3.49
CA MET A 316 14.36 20.33 3.58
C MET A 316 14.86 21.03 2.32
N GLU A 317 16.01 20.61 1.77
CA GLU A 317 16.53 21.12 0.50
C GLU A 317 15.51 20.93 -0.62
N TRP A 318 15.00 19.70 -0.80
CA TRP A 318 13.93 19.42 -1.75
C TRP A 318 12.67 20.26 -1.50
N GLN A 319 12.24 20.40 -0.23
CA GLN A 319 11.02 21.15 0.09
C GLN A 319 11.18 22.65 -0.18
N HIS A 320 12.34 23.25 0.12
CA HIS A 320 12.62 24.65 -0.18
C HIS A 320 12.61 24.88 -1.70
N GLU A 321 13.32 24.04 -2.47
CA GLU A 321 13.35 24.13 -3.93
C GLU A 321 11.95 24.07 -4.54
N ASN A 322 11.09 23.16 -4.07
CA ASN A 322 9.72 23.04 -4.58
C ASN A 322 8.80 24.18 -4.12
N THR A 323 9.05 24.75 -2.95
CA THR A 323 8.29 25.90 -2.45
C THR A 323 8.57 27.14 -3.28
N ASP A 324 9.83 27.35 -3.68
CA ASP A 324 10.23 28.49 -4.52
C ASP A 324 9.66 28.42 -5.96
N LEU A 325 9.13 27.26 -6.36
CA LEU A 325 8.51 27.02 -7.66
C LEU A 325 6.99 27.24 -7.67
N CYS A 326 6.35 27.31 -6.49
CA CYS A 326 4.91 27.51 -6.31
C CYS A 326 4.56 29.00 -6.20
#